data_AF-A0A1S2ZB38-F1
#
_entry.id   AF-A0A1S2ZB38-F1
#
_cell.length_a   1.000
_cell.length_b   1.000
_cell.length_c   1.000
_cell.angle_alpha   90.00
_cell.angle_beta   90.00
_cell.angle_gamma   90.00
#
_symmetry.space_group_name_H-M   'P 1'
#
loop_
_entity.id
_entity.type
_entity.pdbx_description
1 polymer ?
#
loop_
_entity_poly.entity_id
_entity_poly.type
_entity_poly.pdbx_seq_one_letter_code
_entity_poly.pdbx_strand_id
1 'polypeptide(L)'
;MKYLSEWDQWKRYSSKSWKRFIGKAREMASHLELWRKDIRSIEGKFGTGIQSYFSFLRFLVLLNLVIFLIIFLLVLLPILLTKYKITNSTFVFIPSKDTDIQCTVYPISSSGLIYFYSYIIDLLSGTGFLEETSLFYGHYTIDGVKFHNFSYDLPLAYLLSTIAYLALSLLWIVKRSVEGFKISLIRSEEHFQSYCNKIFAGWDFCITNRSMAELKHSSLRYELRADLEEERIRQKIAERTSEETIRIYSLRLFLNCIVLAVLAACFYAIYRATIFSQEHMKKKLCPHLCVFMRLATICVLVFTLGSKITSCDNYSCELCGYNQKLYPCWETQVGQEMYKLMIFDFIIILAVTLFVDFPRKLLVTYCSSWKLIQCWGQQEFAIPDNVLGIVYGQTICWIGAFFSPLLPAIATLKFIIIFYVKEMSLLHTCRPSPRQFRASNSNFFFLLVLLIGLCLAIIPLTISMARIPSSKACGPFTNFNTTWEVIPKTVGTFPSSLQSLVHGITSEAFAVPFFMIICLIMFYFIALAGAHKRVVDQLREQLSLESRDKRYLIQKLTEAQRDVRNRAD
;
A
#
# COMPACT_ATOMS: atom_id res chain seq x y z
N MET A 1 -22.69 45.93 19.09
CA MET A 1 -22.65 44.72 18.24
C MET A 1 -21.47 44.84 17.29
N LYS A 2 -20.43 44.01 17.43
CA LYS A 2 -19.32 43.98 16.45
C LYS A 2 -19.81 43.23 15.21
N TYR A 3 -19.93 43.93 14.09
CA TYR A 3 -20.17 43.33 12.78
C TYR A 3 -19.03 42.35 12.48
N LEU A 4 -19.36 41.05 12.47
CA LEU A 4 -18.46 40.01 12.01
C LEU A 4 -18.28 40.18 10.50
N SER A 5 -17.03 40.28 10.06
CA SER A 5 -16.67 40.30 8.64
C SER A 5 -17.29 39.11 7.91
N GLU A 6 -17.80 39.33 6.68
CA GLU A 6 -18.38 38.28 5.83
C GLU A 6 -17.43 37.08 5.68
N TRP A 7 -16.13 37.31 5.74
CA TRP A 7 -15.08 36.29 5.75
C TRP A 7 -15.12 35.35 6.96
N ASP A 8 -15.38 35.90 8.16
CA ASP A 8 -15.52 35.11 9.38
C ASP A 8 -16.83 34.32 9.40
N GLN A 9 -17.88 34.85 8.80
CA GLN A 9 -19.14 34.13 8.61
C GLN A 9 -18.97 32.97 7.61
N TRP A 10 -18.34 33.21 6.45
CA TRP A 10 -18.04 32.17 5.46
C TRP A 10 -17.13 31.07 6.02
N LYS A 11 -16.07 31.44 6.76
CA LYS A 11 -15.16 30.48 7.40
C LYS A 11 -15.88 29.59 8.41
N ARG A 12 -16.79 30.15 9.22
CA ARG A 12 -17.63 29.36 10.14
C ARG A 12 -18.64 28.48 9.41
N TYR A 13 -19.24 28.98 8.34
CA TYR A 13 -20.22 28.24 7.55
C TYR A 13 -19.57 27.06 6.82
N SER A 14 -18.42 27.29 6.18
CA SER A 14 -17.58 26.27 5.54
C SER A 14 -17.07 25.25 6.56
N SER A 15 -16.57 25.67 7.72
CA SER A 15 -16.14 24.75 8.79
C SER A 15 -17.29 23.87 9.32
N LYS A 16 -18.49 24.45 9.51
CA LYS A 16 -19.68 23.68 9.95
C LYS A 16 -20.18 22.72 8.87
N SER A 17 -20.18 23.15 7.60
CA SER A 17 -20.55 22.31 6.45
C SER A 17 -19.56 21.16 6.27
N TRP A 18 -18.26 21.44 6.36
CA TRP A 18 -17.19 20.45 6.30
C TRP A 18 -17.27 19.44 7.45
N LYS A 19 -17.55 19.89 8.68
CA LYS A 19 -17.80 19.01 9.83
C LYS A 19 -19.05 18.14 9.64
N ARG A 20 -20.12 18.66 9.06
CA ARG A 20 -21.33 17.89 8.73
C ARG A 20 -21.07 16.86 7.63
N PHE A 21 -20.33 17.23 6.58
CA PHE A 21 -19.95 16.32 5.51
C PHE A 21 -19.05 15.20 6.03
N ILE A 22 -18.05 15.52 6.85
CA ILE A 22 -17.21 14.53 7.55
C ILE A 22 -18.08 13.65 8.46
N GLY A 23 -19.04 14.21 9.18
CA GLY A 23 -19.98 13.46 10.01
C GLY A 23 -20.77 12.43 9.21
N LYS A 24 -21.41 12.87 8.11
CA LYS A 24 -22.17 11.99 7.21
C LYS A 24 -21.28 10.94 6.52
N ALA A 25 -20.09 11.33 6.08
CA ALA A 25 -19.11 10.40 5.50
C ALA A 25 -18.64 9.37 6.54
N ARG A 26 -18.48 9.76 7.81
CA ARG A 26 -18.11 8.87 8.91
C ARG A 26 -19.25 7.92 9.30
N GLU A 27 -20.49 8.40 9.25
CA GLU A 27 -21.69 7.61 9.49
C GLU A 27 -21.92 6.59 8.35
N MET A 28 -21.83 7.02 7.09
CA MET A 28 -21.82 6.12 5.93
C MET A 28 -20.65 5.13 5.99
N ALA A 29 -19.45 5.58 6.40
CA ALA A 29 -18.31 4.69 6.61
C ALA A 29 -18.54 3.71 7.77
N SER A 30 -19.31 4.08 8.80
CA SER A 30 -19.66 3.20 9.92
C SER A 30 -20.68 2.13 9.54
N HIS A 31 -21.64 2.46 8.65
CA HIS A 31 -22.53 1.49 8.03
C HIS A 31 -21.80 0.61 6.98
N LEU A 32 -20.76 1.15 6.34
CA LEU A 32 -19.83 0.45 5.46
C LEU A 32 -18.66 -0.20 6.20
N GLU A 33 -18.78 -0.49 7.51
CA GLU A 33 -17.76 -1.22 8.27
C GLU A 33 -17.73 -2.70 7.87
N LEU A 34 -17.31 -2.93 6.63
CA LEU A 34 -16.90 -4.20 6.06
C LEU A 34 -16.00 -4.91 7.08
N TRP A 35 -16.45 -6.11 7.43
CA TRP A 35 -15.72 -7.12 8.21
C TRP A 35 -15.37 -6.75 9.66
N ARG A 36 -16.02 -5.76 10.29
CA ARG A 36 -15.76 -5.47 11.72
C ARG A 36 -16.01 -6.70 12.61
N LYS A 37 -17.11 -7.43 12.36
CA LYS A 37 -17.48 -8.62 13.14
C LYS A 37 -16.46 -9.74 12.94
N ASP A 38 -16.10 -9.99 11.68
CA ASP A 38 -15.14 -11.02 11.27
C ASP A 38 -13.75 -10.78 11.87
N ILE A 39 -13.25 -9.54 11.78
CA ILE A 39 -11.96 -9.15 12.36
C ILE A 39 -11.95 -9.32 13.89
N ARG A 40 -13.04 -8.97 14.59
CA ARG A 40 -13.17 -9.19 16.05
C ARG A 40 -13.23 -10.68 16.42
N SER A 41 -13.89 -11.48 15.60
CA SER A 41 -13.95 -12.94 15.76
C SER A 41 -12.56 -13.57 15.59
N ILE A 42 -11.82 -13.14 14.57
CA ILE A 42 -10.44 -13.57 14.30
C ILE A 42 -9.51 -13.17 15.47
N GLU A 43 -9.65 -11.95 16.00
CA GLU A 43 -8.90 -11.48 17.16
C GLU A 43 -9.12 -12.36 18.39
N GLY A 44 -10.37 -12.71 18.68
CA GLY A 44 -10.72 -13.55 19.83
C GLY A 44 -10.21 -14.99 19.73
N LYS A 45 -10.06 -15.53 18.51
CA LYS A 45 -9.66 -16.92 18.24
C LYS A 45 -8.16 -17.11 17.98
N PHE A 46 -7.53 -16.15 17.30
CA PHE A 46 -6.15 -16.27 16.80
C PHE A 46 -5.22 -15.18 17.34
N GLY A 47 -5.75 -14.23 18.12
CA GLY A 47 -4.99 -13.17 18.74
C GLY A 47 -4.84 -11.92 17.87
N THR A 48 -4.18 -10.92 18.44
CA THR A 48 -4.11 -9.57 17.88
C THR A 48 -3.18 -9.48 16.66
N GLY A 49 -2.14 -10.31 16.56
CA GLY A 49 -1.19 -10.28 15.44
C GLY A 49 -1.85 -10.58 14.08
N ILE A 50 -2.72 -11.58 14.03
CA ILE A 50 -3.46 -11.94 12.80
C ILE A 50 -4.57 -10.91 12.52
N GLN A 51 -5.21 -10.38 13.56
CA GLN A 51 -6.15 -9.26 13.41
C GLN A 51 -5.50 -8.03 12.74
N SER A 52 -4.25 -7.71 13.08
CA SER A 52 -3.50 -6.63 12.41
C SER A 52 -3.36 -6.84 10.90
N TYR A 53 -3.16 -8.08 10.44
CA TYR A 53 -3.12 -8.40 9.00
C TYR A 53 -4.44 -8.07 8.30
N PHE A 54 -5.58 -8.55 8.82
CA PHE A 54 -6.89 -8.28 8.21
C PHE A 54 -7.29 -6.80 8.29
N SER A 55 -6.92 -6.11 9.37
CA SER A 55 -7.09 -4.66 9.50
C SER A 55 -6.24 -3.87 8.49
N PHE A 56 -5.06 -4.38 8.16
CA PHE A 56 -4.18 -3.83 7.13
C PHE A 56 -4.69 -4.14 5.72
N LEU A 57 -5.20 -5.35 5.46
CA LEU A 57 -5.85 -5.68 4.18
C LEU A 57 -7.08 -4.81 3.92
N ARG A 58 -7.95 -4.62 4.93
CA ARG A 58 -9.10 -3.71 4.84
C ARG A 58 -8.69 -2.27 4.50
N PHE A 59 -7.55 -1.82 5.02
CA PHE A 59 -6.99 -0.51 4.69
C PHE A 59 -6.60 -0.40 3.22
N LEU A 60 -5.95 -1.41 2.66
CA LEU A 60 -5.57 -1.44 1.25
C LEU A 60 -6.80 -1.47 0.33
N VAL A 61 -7.88 -2.18 0.71
CA VAL A 61 -9.17 -2.13 -0.01
C VAL A 61 -9.71 -0.71 -0.07
N LEU A 62 -9.75 -0.01 1.07
CA LEU A 62 -10.22 1.38 1.13
C LEU A 62 -9.32 2.32 0.35
N LEU A 63 -8.00 2.13 0.42
CA LEU A 63 -7.03 2.92 -0.33
C LEU A 63 -7.26 2.77 -1.84
N ASN A 64 -7.35 1.54 -2.35
CA ASN A 64 -7.56 1.27 -3.78
C ASN A 64 -8.92 1.75 -4.28
N LEU A 65 -9.95 1.67 -3.44
CA LEU A 65 -11.26 2.24 -3.75
C LEU A 65 -11.17 3.78 -3.91
N VAL A 66 -10.47 4.46 -3.02
CA VAL A 66 -10.26 5.92 -3.13
C VAL A 66 -9.43 6.28 -4.36
N ILE A 67 -8.36 5.52 -4.65
CA ILE A 67 -7.55 5.72 -5.87
C ILE A 67 -8.44 5.55 -7.11
N PHE A 68 -9.24 4.49 -7.18
CA PHE A 68 -10.19 4.27 -8.25
C PHE A 68 -11.18 5.43 -8.38
N LEU A 69 -11.75 5.92 -7.28
CA LEU A 69 -12.69 7.05 -7.31
C LEU A 69 -12.05 8.33 -7.85
N ILE A 70 -10.80 8.63 -7.48
CA ILE A 70 -10.07 9.80 -8.00
C ILE A 70 -9.92 9.69 -9.52
N ILE A 71 -9.44 8.55 -10.01
CA ILE A 71 -9.23 8.32 -11.45
C ILE A 71 -10.57 8.26 -12.19
N PHE A 72 -11.59 7.65 -11.59
CA PHE A 72 -12.92 7.57 -12.15
C PHE A 72 -13.53 8.95 -12.35
N LEU A 73 -13.49 9.79 -11.31
CA LEU A 73 -14.09 11.13 -11.35
C LEU A 73 -13.34 12.10 -12.26
N LEU A 74 -12.00 12.05 -12.26
CA LEU A 74 -11.17 13.01 -13.02
C LEU A 74 -10.88 12.55 -14.45
N VAL A 75 -10.82 11.25 -14.72
CA VAL A 75 -10.38 10.75 -16.04
C VAL A 75 -11.51 10.01 -16.75
N LEU A 76 -12.07 8.96 -16.15
CA LEU A 76 -13.07 8.12 -16.84
C LEU A 76 -14.41 8.82 -17.04
N LEU A 77 -14.89 9.58 -16.04
CA LEU A 77 -16.20 10.23 -16.07
C LEU A 77 -16.30 11.26 -17.20
N PRO A 78 -15.35 12.21 -17.39
CA PRO A 78 -15.38 13.13 -18.54
C PRO A 78 -15.45 12.41 -19.90
N ILE A 79 -14.78 11.28 -20.05
CA ILE A 79 -14.74 10.50 -21.30
C ILE A 79 -16.05 9.73 -21.53
N LEU A 80 -16.64 9.20 -20.46
CA LEU A 80 -17.96 8.58 -20.56
C LEU A 80 -19.00 9.60 -20.99
N LEU A 81 -18.96 10.83 -20.44
CA LEU A 81 -19.88 11.91 -20.81
C LEU A 81 -19.75 12.31 -22.29
N THR A 82 -18.53 12.38 -22.83
CA THR A 82 -18.31 12.67 -24.26
C THR A 82 -18.77 11.53 -25.15
N LYS A 83 -18.53 10.26 -24.76
CA LYS A 83 -19.00 9.08 -25.51
C LYS A 83 -20.52 9.04 -25.67
N TYR A 84 -21.26 9.48 -24.64
CA TYR A 84 -22.72 9.61 -24.69
C TYR A 84 -23.21 10.95 -25.30
N LYS A 85 -22.33 11.72 -25.94
CA LYS A 85 -22.62 13.01 -26.61
C LYS A 85 -23.25 14.07 -25.70
N ILE A 86 -23.01 14.01 -24.40
CA ILE A 86 -23.52 15.02 -23.44
C ILE A 86 -22.68 16.30 -23.53
N THR A 87 -21.39 16.18 -23.87
CA THR A 87 -20.44 17.29 -24.01
C THR A 87 -19.68 17.21 -25.33
N ASN A 88 -19.27 18.36 -25.87
CA ASN A 88 -18.47 18.43 -27.09
C ASN A 88 -16.99 18.18 -26.76
N SER A 89 -16.36 17.27 -27.50
CA SER A 89 -14.94 16.94 -27.37
C SER A 89 -14.13 17.44 -28.55
N THR A 90 -12.93 17.95 -28.28
CA THR A 90 -11.91 18.14 -29.31
C THR A 90 -11.06 16.88 -29.34
N PHE A 91 -11.15 16.14 -30.44
CA PHE A 91 -10.25 15.02 -30.72
C PHE A 91 -8.90 15.56 -31.17
N VAL A 92 -7.84 14.80 -30.89
CA VAL A 92 -6.50 15.09 -31.43
C VAL A 92 -6.59 15.06 -32.95
N PHE A 93 -6.50 16.23 -33.59
CA PHE A 93 -6.20 16.30 -35.02
C PHE A 93 -4.68 16.16 -35.18
N ILE A 94 -4.25 14.98 -35.64
CA ILE A 94 -2.89 14.78 -36.13
C ILE A 94 -2.83 15.53 -37.47
N PRO A 95 -2.21 16.72 -37.50
CA PRO A 95 -0.86 16.79 -38.05
C PRO A 95 -0.02 17.90 -37.39
N SER A 96 1.06 17.55 -36.67
CA SER A 96 2.14 18.53 -36.52
C SER A 96 3.01 18.44 -37.77
N LYS A 97 3.33 19.59 -38.39
CA LYS A 97 4.16 19.70 -39.60
C LYS A 97 5.59 19.15 -39.42
N ASP A 98 5.97 18.75 -38.20
CA ASP A 98 7.30 18.29 -37.81
C ASP A 98 7.33 16.85 -37.27
N THR A 99 6.22 16.09 -37.31
CA THR A 99 6.25 14.67 -36.92
C THR A 99 6.28 13.76 -38.14
N ASP A 100 7.29 12.88 -38.18
CA ASP A 100 7.33 11.82 -39.17
C ASP A 100 6.10 10.93 -39.04
N ILE A 101 5.37 10.80 -40.15
CA ILE A 101 4.10 10.05 -40.28
C ILE A 101 4.25 8.63 -39.70
N GLN A 102 5.45 8.06 -39.79
CA GLN A 102 5.77 6.74 -39.25
C GLN A 102 5.54 6.64 -37.74
N CYS A 103 5.83 7.68 -36.93
CA CYS A 103 5.66 7.68 -35.47
C CYS A 103 4.19 7.63 -35.00
N THR A 104 3.24 7.91 -35.89
CA THR A 104 1.80 8.05 -35.57
C THR A 104 0.98 6.80 -35.87
N VAL A 105 1.56 5.82 -36.56
CA VAL A 105 0.84 4.60 -36.97
C VAL A 105 0.77 3.60 -35.81
N TYR A 106 -0.45 3.32 -35.36
CA TYR A 106 -0.74 2.20 -34.48
C TYR A 106 -1.32 1.04 -35.29
N PRO A 107 -0.54 -0.03 -35.59
CA PRO A 107 -1.06 -1.15 -36.36
C PRO A 107 -2.03 -1.98 -35.51
N ILE A 108 -3.32 -1.69 -35.62
CA ILE A 108 -4.37 -2.51 -35.03
C ILE A 108 -4.38 -3.84 -35.79
N SER A 109 -3.92 -4.91 -35.15
CA SER A 109 -4.00 -6.24 -35.73
C SER A 109 -5.47 -6.68 -35.82
N SER A 110 -6.08 -6.49 -37.00
CA SER A 110 -7.40 -7.03 -37.33
C SER A 110 -7.30 -8.55 -37.40
N SER A 111 -7.40 -9.17 -36.23
CA SER A 111 -7.37 -10.62 -36.10
C SER A 111 -8.68 -11.17 -36.67
N GLY A 112 -8.59 -12.06 -37.66
CA GLY A 112 -9.73 -12.67 -38.37
C GLY A 112 -10.58 -13.61 -37.51
N LEU A 113 -10.89 -14.81 -37.99
CA LEU A 113 -11.61 -15.80 -37.16
C LEU A 113 -10.65 -16.35 -36.07
N ILE A 114 -10.89 -16.01 -34.80
CA ILE A 114 -10.04 -16.40 -33.67
C ILE A 114 -10.73 -17.53 -32.87
N TYR A 115 -9.96 -18.51 -32.40
CA TYR A 115 -10.44 -19.58 -31.52
C TYR A 115 -10.90 -19.05 -30.14
N PHE A 116 -11.90 -19.72 -29.53
CA PHE A 116 -12.45 -19.33 -28.22
C PHE A 116 -11.40 -19.20 -27.11
N TYR A 117 -10.42 -20.12 -27.04
CA TYR A 117 -9.38 -20.08 -26.00
C TYR A 117 -8.50 -18.83 -26.09
N SER A 118 -8.38 -18.21 -27.27
CA SER A 118 -7.62 -16.96 -27.42
C SER A 118 -8.28 -15.81 -26.68
N TYR A 119 -9.61 -15.76 -26.56
CA TYR A 119 -10.29 -14.77 -25.72
C TYR A 119 -9.95 -14.93 -24.24
N ILE A 120 -9.77 -16.17 -23.78
CA ILE A 120 -9.34 -16.45 -22.40
C ILE A 120 -7.89 -16.01 -22.20
N ILE A 121 -7.02 -16.31 -23.18
CA ILE A 121 -5.61 -15.86 -23.12
C ILE A 121 -5.57 -14.33 -23.12
N ASP A 122 -6.27 -13.68 -24.05
CA ASP A 122 -6.39 -12.23 -24.16
C ASP A 122 -6.93 -11.59 -22.88
N LEU A 123 -7.92 -12.22 -22.23
CA LEU A 123 -8.42 -11.80 -20.93
C LEU A 123 -7.35 -11.90 -19.83
N LEU A 124 -6.51 -12.94 -19.84
CA LEU A 124 -5.44 -13.12 -18.84
C LEU A 124 -4.21 -12.24 -19.12
N SER A 125 -3.90 -11.98 -20.38
CA SER A 125 -2.75 -11.18 -20.80
C SER A 125 -3.06 -9.69 -20.94
N GLY A 126 -4.33 -9.30 -21.04
CA GLY A 126 -4.74 -7.92 -21.33
C GLY A 126 -4.57 -7.52 -22.81
N THR A 127 -4.47 -8.49 -23.73
CA THR A 127 -4.21 -8.27 -25.16
C THR A 127 -5.50 -8.38 -25.99
N GLY A 128 -5.42 -8.08 -27.28
CA GLY A 128 -6.54 -8.29 -28.21
C GLY A 128 -7.71 -7.36 -27.91
N PHE A 129 -8.89 -7.91 -27.64
CA PHE A 129 -10.11 -7.11 -27.42
C PHE A 129 -10.02 -6.17 -26.21
N LEU A 130 -9.21 -6.49 -25.20
CA LEU A 130 -9.07 -5.66 -24.00
C LEU A 130 -8.23 -4.41 -24.26
N GLU A 131 -7.35 -4.43 -25.26
CA GLU A 131 -6.47 -3.32 -25.61
C GLU A 131 -7.25 -2.07 -26.03
N GLU A 132 -8.39 -2.28 -26.69
CA GLU A 132 -9.31 -1.25 -27.16
C GLU A 132 -10.23 -0.69 -26.05
N THR A 133 -10.15 -1.22 -24.83
CA THR A 133 -11.01 -0.80 -23.71
C THR A 133 -10.37 0.32 -22.90
N SER A 134 -11.18 1.03 -22.09
CA SER A 134 -10.69 2.03 -21.13
C SER A 134 -9.83 1.44 -20.00
N LEU A 135 -9.49 0.15 -20.05
CA LEU A 135 -8.55 -0.47 -19.14
C LEU A 135 -7.13 0.04 -19.37
N PHE A 136 -6.75 0.39 -20.60
CA PHE A 136 -5.38 0.75 -20.95
C PHE A 136 -5.23 2.18 -21.42
N TYR A 137 -4.03 2.71 -21.20
CA TYR A 137 -3.61 4.07 -21.54
C TYR A 137 -3.89 4.45 -23.00
N GLY A 138 -3.72 3.53 -23.96
CA GLY A 138 -3.91 3.80 -25.39
C GLY A 138 -5.31 4.26 -25.79
N HIS A 139 -6.35 3.88 -25.03
CA HIS A 139 -7.75 4.25 -25.31
C HIS A 139 -8.03 5.76 -25.13
N TYR A 140 -7.18 6.45 -24.37
CA TYR A 140 -7.40 7.83 -23.93
C TYR A 140 -6.85 8.82 -24.96
N THR A 141 -7.54 9.06 -26.07
CA THR A 141 -7.05 9.89 -27.19
C THR A 141 -7.65 11.31 -27.26
N ILE A 142 -8.39 11.73 -26.23
CA ILE A 142 -9.08 13.04 -26.20
C ILE A 142 -8.16 14.10 -25.59
N ASP A 143 -7.99 15.25 -26.26
CA ASP A 143 -7.12 16.35 -25.79
C ASP A 143 -7.85 17.25 -24.77
N GLY A 144 -9.12 17.55 -25.04
CA GLY A 144 -9.92 18.40 -24.17
C GLY A 144 -11.43 18.19 -24.32
N VAL A 145 -12.14 18.36 -23.21
CA VAL A 145 -13.60 18.35 -23.15
C VAL A 145 -14.08 19.79 -22.95
N LYS A 146 -14.87 20.32 -23.88
CA LYS A 146 -15.44 21.66 -23.73
C LYS A 146 -16.78 21.55 -23.01
N PHE A 147 -16.80 21.99 -21.77
CA PHE A 147 -18.04 22.31 -21.07
C PHE A 147 -18.50 23.71 -21.46
N HIS A 148 -19.78 24.02 -21.23
CA HIS A 148 -20.40 25.23 -21.76
C HIS A 148 -19.63 26.54 -21.44
N ASN A 149 -18.93 26.60 -20.29
CA ASN A 149 -18.15 27.76 -19.83
C ASN A 149 -16.65 27.48 -19.58
N PHE A 150 -16.17 26.24 -19.66
CA PHE A 150 -14.77 25.91 -19.36
C PHE A 150 -14.26 24.74 -20.20
N SER A 151 -12.99 24.80 -20.58
CA SER A 151 -12.27 23.70 -21.22
C SER A 151 -11.64 22.82 -20.14
N TYR A 152 -11.82 21.51 -20.25
CA TYR A 152 -11.24 20.51 -19.38
C TYR A 152 -10.14 19.78 -20.12
N ASP A 153 -8.89 20.04 -19.77
CA ASP A 153 -7.73 19.40 -20.39
C ASP A 153 -7.51 18.01 -19.80
N LEU A 154 -7.79 16.98 -20.61
CA LEU A 154 -7.69 15.59 -20.15
C LEU A 154 -6.24 15.18 -19.82
N PRO A 155 -5.20 15.54 -20.60
CA PRO A 155 -3.82 15.18 -20.30
C PRO A 155 -3.36 15.76 -18.96
N LEU A 156 -3.75 17.01 -18.66
CA LEU A 156 -3.46 17.64 -17.37
C LEU A 156 -4.17 16.93 -16.23
N ALA A 157 -5.47 16.65 -16.39
CA ALA A 157 -6.25 15.90 -15.40
C ALA A 157 -5.66 14.51 -15.12
N TYR A 158 -5.19 13.83 -16.16
CA TYR A 158 -4.54 12.52 -16.07
C TYR A 158 -3.27 12.61 -15.20
N LEU A 159 -2.39 13.57 -15.49
CA LEU A 159 -1.16 13.82 -14.74
C LEU A 159 -1.45 14.21 -13.28
N LEU A 160 -2.38 15.16 -13.07
CA LEU A 160 -2.76 15.62 -11.74
C LEU A 160 -3.42 14.53 -10.91
N SER A 161 -4.27 13.69 -11.52
CA SER A 161 -4.87 12.54 -10.83
C SER A 161 -3.80 11.57 -10.34
N THR A 162 -2.72 11.40 -11.12
CA THR A 162 -1.59 10.55 -10.78
C THR A 162 -0.81 11.06 -9.58
N ILE A 163 -0.45 12.34 -9.61
CA ILE A 163 0.20 13.02 -8.49
C ILE A 163 -0.69 13.01 -7.25
N ALA A 164 -2.00 13.26 -7.42
CA ALA A 164 -2.96 13.31 -6.33
C ALA A 164 -3.11 11.96 -5.62
N TYR A 165 -3.24 10.85 -6.34
CA TYR A 165 -3.41 9.54 -5.69
C TYR A 165 -2.12 9.07 -4.99
N LEU A 166 -0.94 9.37 -5.55
CA LEU A 166 0.35 9.06 -4.91
C LEU A 166 0.56 9.90 -3.65
N ALA A 167 0.30 11.20 -3.71
CA ALA A 167 0.39 12.10 -2.56
C ALA A 167 -0.60 11.71 -1.46
N LEU A 168 -1.85 11.39 -1.82
CA LEU A 168 -2.86 10.93 -0.87
C LEU A 168 -2.46 9.60 -0.23
N SER A 169 -1.90 8.66 -1.01
CA SER A 169 -1.37 7.40 -0.48
C SER A 169 -0.26 7.66 0.55
N LEU A 170 0.71 8.53 0.21
CA LEU A 170 1.81 8.90 1.11
C LEU A 170 1.27 9.51 2.41
N LEU A 171 0.42 10.52 2.31
CA LEU A 171 -0.14 11.22 3.48
C LEU A 171 -0.96 10.28 4.37
N TRP A 172 -1.76 9.39 3.78
CA TRP A 172 -2.57 8.44 4.55
C TRP A 172 -1.70 7.39 5.26
N ILE A 173 -0.68 6.85 4.58
CA ILE A 173 0.27 5.90 5.16
C ILE A 173 1.05 6.56 6.31
N VAL A 174 1.60 7.76 6.10
CA VAL A 174 2.37 8.49 7.11
C VAL A 174 1.50 8.85 8.31
N LYS A 175 0.28 9.35 8.09
CA LYS A 175 -0.65 9.65 9.20
C LYS A 175 -0.90 8.40 10.04
N ARG A 176 -1.20 7.27 9.39
CA ARG A 176 -1.49 6.01 10.07
C ARG A 176 -0.26 5.42 10.75
N SER A 177 0.94 5.59 10.17
CA SER A 177 2.19 5.11 10.78
C SER A 177 2.58 5.91 12.02
N VAL A 178 2.35 7.22 12.02
CA VAL A 178 2.55 8.09 13.20
C VAL A 178 1.60 7.72 14.33
N GLU A 179 0.32 7.47 14.02
CA GLU A 179 -0.65 6.96 15.00
C GLU A 179 -0.21 5.60 15.57
N GLY A 180 0.26 4.68 14.72
CA GLY A 180 0.80 3.39 15.14
C GLY A 180 2.06 3.51 16.00
N PHE A 181 2.97 4.40 15.64
CA PHE A 181 4.21 4.69 16.37
C PHE A 181 3.92 5.28 17.75
N LYS A 182 3.00 6.24 17.84
CA LYS A 182 2.57 6.84 19.11
C LYS A 182 2.03 5.78 20.08
N ILE A 183 1.19 4.86 19.59
CA ILE A 183 0.65 3.77 20.40
C ILE A 183 1.76 2.81 20.85
N SER A 184 2.74 2.53 19.97
CA SER A 184 3.89 1.69 20.30
C SER A 184 4.77 2.31 21.38
N LEU A 185 5.03 3.63 21.31
CA LEU A 185 5.90 4.36 22.24
C LEU A 185 5.27 4.48 23.64
N ILE A 186 3.97 4.78 23.71
CA ILE A 186 3.25 4.89 24.99
C ILE A 186 3.25 3.55 25.74
N ARG A 187 3.23 2.43 25.01
CA ARG A 187 3.15 1.08 25.61
C ARG A 187 4.51 0.54 26.10
N SER A 188 5.64 1.04 25.59
CA SER A 188 6.97 0.58 26.00
C SER A 188 7.43 1.07 27.38
N GLU A 189 6.81 2.12 27.93
CA GLU A 189 7.31 2.78 29.14
C GLU A 189 6.65 2.33 30.46
N GLU A 190 5.58 1.52 30.47
CA GLU A 190 4.85 1.15 31.71
C GLU A 190 4.49 -0.35 31.80
N HIS A 191 5.50 -1.23 31.86
CA HIS A 191 5.29 -2.67 31.88
C HIS A 191 4.54 -3.19 33.13
N PHE A 192 4.81 -2.67 34.33
CA PHE A 192 4.20 -3.18 35.56
C PHE A 192 2.74 -2.75 35.75
N GLN A 193 2.44 -1.47 35.50
CA GLN A 193 1.08 -0.91 35.59
C GLN A 193 0.16 -1.47 34.49
N SER A 194 0.74 -1.87 33.35
CA SER A 194 0.03 -2.53 32.25
C SER A 194 -0.58 -3.89 32.63
N TYR A 195 0.10 -4.75 33.40
CA TYR A 195 -0.48 -6.05 33.80
C TYR A 195 -1.67 -5.88 34.75
N CYS A 196 -1.51 -5.06 35.78
CA CYS A 196 -2.58 -4.76 36.73
C CYS A 196 -3.78 -4.11 36.01
N ASN A 197 -3.54 -3.13 35.13
CA ASN A 197 -4.62 -2.52 34.35
C ASN A 197 -5.30 -3.51 33.39
N LYS A 198 -4.57 -4.46 32.80
CA LYS A 198 -5.20 -5.50 31.96
C LYS A 198 -6.08 -6.45 32.78
N ILE A 199 -5.61 -6.87 33.95
CA ILE A 199 -6.34 -7.81 34.80
C ILE A 199 -7.56 -7.14 35.45
N PHE A 200 -7.40 -5.94 36.01
CA PHE A 200 -8.43 -5.27 36.80
C PHE A 200 -9.29 -4.30 35.99
N ALA A 201 -8.74 -3.63 34.97
CA ALA A 201 -9.44 -2.64 34.15
C ALA A 201 -9.68 -3.09 32.68
N GLY A 202 -9.24 -4.29 32.30
CA GLY A 202 -9.49 -4.84 30.96
C GLY A 202 -10.90 -5.39 30.74
N TRP A 203 -11.71 -5.45 31.81
CA TRP A 203 -13.11 -5.87 31.78
C TRP A 203 -13.99 -4.75 31.23
N ASP A 204 -14.88 -5.10 30.31
CA ASP A 204 -15.87 -4.16 29.75
C ASP A 204 -17.26 -4.51 30.30
N PHE A 205 -17.71 -3.72 31.27
CA PHE A 205 -18.99 -3.91 31.96
C PHE A 205 -20.20 -3.65 31.06
N CYS A 206 -20.00 -3.07 29.86
CA CYS A 206 -21.07 -2.80 28.90
C CYS A 206 -21.37 -4.02 28.01
N ILE A 207 -20.62 -5.12 28.13
CA ILE A 207 -20.84 -6.34 27.35
C ILE A 207 -22.03 -7.11 27.94
N THR A 208 -23.17 -7.06 27.25
CA THR A 208 -24.38 -7.80 27.63
C THR A 208 -24.49 -9.18 26.97
N ASN A 209 -23.73 -9.42 25.90
CA ASN A 209 -23.78 -10.67 25.12
C ASN A 209 -22.71 -11.66 25.58
N ARG A 210 -23.13 -12.88 25.94
CA ARG A 210 -22.25 -13.97 26.37
C ARG A 210 -21.15 -14.31 25.36
N SER A 211 -21.47 -14.34 24.07
CA SER A 211 -20.49 -14.60 23.00
C SER A 211 -19.39 -13.54 22.95
N MET A 212 -19.74 -12.28 23.16
CA MET A 212 -18.79 -11.17 23.19
C MET A 212 -17.94 -11.19 24.47
N ALA A 213 -18.51 -11.63 25.59
CA ALA A 213 -17.77 -11.84 26.83
C ALA A 213 -16.72 -12.97 26.69
N GLU A 214 -17.09 -14.09 26.05
CA GLU A 214 -16.18 -15.20 25.77
C GLU A 214 -15.03 -14.78 24.82
N LEU A 215 -15.34 -14.00 23.77
CA LEU A 215 -14.33 -13.43 22.87
C LEU A 215 -13.39 -12.46 23.61
N LYS A 216 -13.93 -11.59 24.48
CA LYS A 216 -13.14 -10.65 25.27
C LYS A 216 -12.24 -11.37 26.27
N HIS A 217 -12.74 -12.40 26.94
CA HIS A 217 -11.96 -13.24 27.85
C HIS A 217 -10.82 -13.95 27.12
N SER A 218 -11.11 -14.53 25.95
CA SER A 218 -10.10 -15.20 25.12
C SER A 218 -9.03 -14.22 24.64
N SER A 219 -9.43 -13.04 24.14
CA SER A 219 -8.50 -11.97 23.72
C SER A 219 -7.56 -11.54 24.86
N LEU A 220 -8.09 -11.36 26.07
CA LEU A 220 -7.31 -10.95 27.25
C LEU A 220 -6.33 -12.04 27.70
N ARG A 221 -6.75 -13.31 27.63
CA ARG A 221 -5.88 -14.48 27.85
C ARG A 221 -4.73 -14.52 26.84
N TYR A 222 -5.01 -14.27 25.56
CA TYR A 222 -3.98 -14.21 24.51
C TYR A 222 -2.99 -13.07 24.76
N GLU A 223 -3.46 -11.89 25.15
CA GLU A 223 -2.58 -10.75 25.41
C GLU A 223 -1.64 -11.01 26.58
N LEU A 224 -2.14 -11.58 27.68
CA LEU A 224 -1.32 -11.92 28.85
C LEU A 224 -0.28 -13.01 28.53
N ARG A 225 -0.66 -14.04 27.77
CA ARG A 225 0.26 -15.10 27.39
C ARG A 225 1.38 -14.60 26.49
N ALA A 226 1.06 -13.72 25.54
CA ALA A 226 2.06 -13.11 24.66
C ALA A 226 3.05 -12.25 25.45
N ASP A 227 2.56 -11.45 26.41
CA ASP A 227 3.44 -10.61 27.23
C ASP A 227 4.36 -11.47 28.14
N LEU A 228 3.85 -12.57 28.71
CA LEU A 228 4.66 -13.51 29.51
C LEU A 228 5.74 -14.23 28.67
N GLU A 229 5.40 -14.64 27.45
CA GLU A 229 6.37 -15.24 26.52
C GLU A 229 7.44 -14.22 26.10
N GLU A 230 7.08 -12.95 25.88
CA GLU A 230 8.03 -11.88 25.55
C GLU A 230 9.02 -11.62 26.69
N GLU A 231 8.55 -11.52 27.94
CA GLU A 231 9.41 -11.35 29.11
C GLU A 231 10.35 -12.55 29.30
N ARG A 232 9.85 -13.77 29.12
CA ARG A 232 10.70 -14.98 29.17
C ARG A 232 11.79 -14.96 28.11
N ILE A 233 11.50 -14.43 26.91
CA ILE A 233 12.51 -14.25 25.85
C ILE A 233 13.51 -13.16 26.23
N ARG A 234 13.07 -12.03 26.81
CA ARG A 234 13.97 -10.96 27.26
C ARG A 234 14.90 -11.42 28.37
N GLN A 235 14.40 -12.16 29.36
CA GLN A 235 15.21 -12.78 30.40
C GLN A 235 16.29 -13.68 29.78
N LYS A 236 15.90 -14.56 28.86
CA LYS A 236 16.85 -15.39 28.10
C LYS A 236 17.85 -14.59 27.24
N ILE A 237 17.59 -13.34 26.90
CA ILE A 237 18.53 -12.47 26.18
C ILE A 237 19.46 -11.77 27.17
N ALA A 238 18.94 -11.34 28.33
CA ALA A 238 19.70 -10.67 29.38
C ALA A 238 20.65 -11.62 30.13
N GLU A 239 20.27 -12.89 30.26
CA GLU A 239 21.08 -13.93 30.91
C GLU A 239 22.15 -14.55 29.99
N ARG A 240 22.23 -14.14 28.71
CA ARG A 240 23.23 -14.69 27.78
C ARG A 240 24.65 -14.28 28.16
N THR A 241 25.55 -15.25 28.10
CA THR A 241 26.98 -15.00 28.27
C THR A 241 27.56 -14.31 27.03
N SER A 242 28.70 -13.64 27.19
CA SER A 242 29.39 -12.93 26.11
C SER A 242 29.85 -13.87 25.00
N GLU A 243 30.30 -15.08 25.34
CA GLU A 243 30.75 -16.10 24.40
C GLU A 243 29.59 -16.62 23.53
N GLU A 244 28.43 -16.92 24.15
CA GLU A 244 27.21 -17.29 23.42
C GLU A 244 26.73 -16.16 22.52
N THR A 245 26.85 -14.91 22.98
CA THR A 245 26.46 -13.73 22.19
C THR A 245 27.35 -13.59 20.96
N ILE A 246 28.68 -13.68 21.11
CA ILE A 246 29.62 -13.63 19.98
C ILE A 246 29.34 -14.77 18.99
N ARG A 247 29.10 -15.99 19.48
CA ARG A 247 28.74 -17.14 18.65
C ARG A 247 27.43 -16.96 17.89
N ILE A 248 26.40 -16.39 18.52
CA ILE A 248 25.10 -16.14 17.85
C ILE A 248 25.24 -15.03 16.81
N TYR A 249 25.97 -13.95 17.12
CA TYR A 249 26.18 -12.85 16.18
C TYR A 249 27.04 -13.28 14.99
N SER A 250 28.10 -14.07 15.21
CA SER A 250 28.90 -14.62 14.12
C SER A 250 28.10 -15.58 13.24
N LEU A 251 27.26 -16.44 13.83
CA LEU A 251 26.35 -17.31 13.08
C LEU A 251 25.33 -16.51 12.26
N ARG A 252 24.75 -15.44 12.83
CA ARG A 252 23.82 -14.56 12.10
C ARG A 252 24.51 -13.82 10.96
N LEU A 253 25.73 -13.32 11.19
CA LEU A 253 26.54 -12.68 10.15
C LEU A 253 26.81 -13.67 9.02
N PHE A 254 27.25 -14.87 9.35
CA PHE A 254 27.51 -15.94 8.38
C PHE A 254 26.25 -16.32 7.58
N LEU A 255 25.12 -16.56 8.27
CA LEU A 255 23.84 -16.86 7.62
C LEU A 255 23.37 -15.70 6.74
N ASN A 256 23.50 -14.45 7.20
CA ASN A 256 23.13 -13.28 6.40
C ASN A 256 24.06 -13.10 5.19
N CYS A 257 25.35 -13.41 5.30
CA CYS A 257 26.27 -13.43 4.17
C CYS A 257 25.89 -14.51 3.15
N ILE A 258 25.52 -15.71 3.60
CA ILE A 258 25.00 -16.77 2.71
C ILE A 258 23.72 -16.29 2.03
N VAL A 259 22.78 -15.71 2.77
CA VAL A 259 21.52 -15.19 2.22
C VAL A 259 21.80 -14.10 1.18
N LEU A 260 22.72 -13.17 1.45
CA LEU A 260 23.13 -12.14 0.48
C LEU A 260 23.76 -12.74 -0.78
N ALA A 261 24.64 -13.73 -0.64
CA ALA A 261 25.25 -14.42 -1.76
C ALA A 261 24.20 -15.17 -2.60
N VAL A 262 23.26 -15.86 -1.96
CA VAL A 262 22.15 -16.55 -2.63
C VAL A 262 21.24 -15.55 -3.32
N LEU A 263 20.87 -14.43 -2.68
CA LEU A 263 20.05 -13.39 -3.29
C LEU A 263 20.74 -12.75 -4.50
N ALA A 264 22.04 -12.47 -4.41
CA ALA A 264 22.82 -11.96 -5.54
C ALA A 264 22.92 -12.97 -6.68
N ALA A 265 23.13 -14.26 -6.37
CA ALA A 265 23.13 -15.33 -7.35
C ALA A 265 21.75 -15.53 -8.00
N CYS A 266 20.66 -15.50 -7.23
CA CYS A 266 19.30 -15.53 -7.75
C CYS A 266 19.00 -14.33 -8.63
N PHE A 267 19.39 -13.11 -8.22
CA PHE A 267 19.23 -11.91 -9.03
C PHE A 267 19.99 -12.03 -10.36
N TYR A 268 21.24 -12.49 -10.31
CA TYR A 268 22.06 -12.72 -11.51
C TYR A 268 21.46 -13.81 -12.41
N ALA A 269 20.98 -14.91 -11.83
CA ALA A 269 20.33 -16.00 -12.56
C ALA A 269 19.01 -15.54 -13.19
N ILE A 270 18.20 -14.75 -12.49
CA ILE A 270 16.97 -14.15 -13.02
C ILE A 270 17.32 -13.19 -14.17
N TYR A 271 18.33 -12.34 -14.01
CA TYR A 271 18.79 -11.43 -15.06
C TYR A 271 19.27 -12.20 -16.31
N ARG A 272 20.09 -13.23 -16.14
CA ARG A 272 20.57 -14.08 -17.25
C ARG A 272 19.44 -14.88 -17.90
N ALA A 273 18.55 -15.46 -17.10
CA ALA A 273 17.42 -16.25 -17.58
C ALA A 273 16.37 -15.37 -18.28
N THR A 274 16.17 -14.13 -17.83
CA THR A 274 15.28 -13.17 -18.51
C THR A 274 15.85 -12.73 -19.85
N ILE A 275 17.17 -12.49 -19.95
CA ILE A 275 17.82 -12.22 -21.25
C ILE A 275 17.69 -13.44 -22.18
N PHE A 276 18.10 -14.62 -21.70
CA PHE A 276 18.09 -15.86 -22.48
C PHE A 276 16.68 -16.29 -22.93
N SER A 277 15.71 -16.25 -22.01
CA SER A 277 14.31 -16.56 -22.31
C SER A 277 13.75 -15.62 -23.37
N GLN A 278 14.18 -14.37 -23.42
CA GLN A 278 13.65 -13.37 -24.35
C GLN A 278 14.35 -13.39 -25.72
N GLU A 279 15.62 -13.79 -25.80
CA GLU A 279 16.32 -14.03 -27.08
C GLU A 279 15.71 -15.21 -27.86
N HIS A 280 15.32 -16.27 -27.15
CA HIS A 280 14.66 -17.44 -27.76
C HIS A 280 13.17 -17.24 -28.08
N MET A 281 12.50 -16.20 -27.53
CA MET A 281 11.10 -15.87 -27.84
C MET A 281 10.89 -15.36 -29.28
N LYS A 282 11.96 -15.17 -30.08
CA LYS A 282 11.87 -14.99 -31.53
C LYS A 282 11.44 -16.28 -32.27
N LYS A 283 11.40 -17.45 -31.63
CA LYS A 283 10.90 -18.71 -32.22
C LYS A 283 9.91 -19.42 -31.28
N LYS A 284 8.62 -19.33 -31.64
CA LYS A 284 7.41 -20.08 -31.20
C LYS A 284 7.25 -20.47 -29.70
N LEU A 285 6.13 -19.97 -29.17
CA LEU A 285 5.14 -20.61 -28.29
C LEU A 285 5.63 -21.32 -27.01
N CYS A 286 5.80 -20.56 -25.91
CA CYS A 286 5.74 -21.12 -24.56
C CYS A 286 5.13 -20.12 -23.54
N PRO A 287 3.78 -20.05 -23.41
CA PRO A 287 3.10 -19.11 -22.50
C PRO A 287 3.18 -19.52 -21.01
N HIS A 288 3.11 -20.82 -20.71
CA HIS A 288 2.86 -21.29 -19.35
C HIS A 288 4.08 -21.28 -18.41
N LEU A 289 5.30 -21.43 -18.94
CA LEU A 289 6.55 -21.39 -18.14
C LEU A 289 7.11 -19.96 -17.98
N CYS A 290 6.63 -19.00 -18.79
CA CYS A 290 7.12 -17.62 -18.82
C CYS A 290 6.59 -16.77 -17.65
N VAL A 291 5.39 -17.09 -17.17
CA VAL A 291 4.73 -16.38 -16.06
C VAL A 291 5.41 -16.68 -14.71
N PHE A 292 5.89 -17.91 -14.51
CA PHE A 292 6.50 -18.34 -13.25
C PHE A 292 7.89 -17.72 -13.02
N MET A 293 8.65 -17.46 -14.11
CA MET A 293 9.96 -16.79 -14.06
C MET A 293 9.85 -15.25 -13.98
N ARG A 294 8.69 -14.67 -14.30
CA ARG A 294 8.42 -13.22 -14.25
C ARG A 294 7.90 -12.73 -12.90
N LEU A 295 8.27 -13.41 -11.81
CA LEU A 295 8.19 -12.88 -10.44
C LEU A 295 9.49 -12.16 -10.02
N ALA A 296 10.41 -11.92 -10.97
CA ALA A 296 11.52 -11.00 -10.80
C ALA A 296 11.04 -9.72 -10.12
N THR A 297 11.84 -9.19 -9.19
CA THR A 297 11.49 -7.97 -8.44
C THR A 297 10.94 -6.91 -9.38
N ILE A 298 9.88 -6.20 -8.97
CA ILE A 298 9.23 -5.13 -9.75
C ILE A 298 10.29 -4.19 -10.35
N CYS A 299 11.37 -3.93 -9.61
CA CYS A 299 12.54 -3.18 -10.06
C CYS A 299 13.24 -3.77 -11.30
N VAL A 300 13.50 -5.08 -11.34
CA VAL A 300 14.13 -5.75 -12.50
C VAL A 300 13.22 -5.66 -13.72
N LEU A 301 11.92 -5.90 -13.53
CA LEU A 301 10.97 -5.85 -14.62
C LEU A 301 10.89 -4.45 -15.23
N VAL A 302 10.73 -3.42 -14.40
CA VAL A 302 10.66 -2.03 -14.89
C VAL A 302 11.98 -1.58 -15.49
N PHE A 303 13.11 -1.96 -14.91
CA PHE A 303 14.43 -1.63 -15.47
C PHE A 303 14.67 -2.33 -16.82
N THR A 304 14.32 -3.61 -16.94
CA THR A 304 14.49 -4.37 -18.20
C THR A 304 13.55 -3.87 -19.29
N LEU A 305 12.29 -3.57 -18.95
CA LEU A 305 11.34 -2.96 -19.88
C LEU A 305 11.82 -1.56 -20.31
N GLY A 306 12.21 -0.71 -19.37
CA GLY A 306 12.74 0.63 -19.66
C GLY A 306 13.98 0.58 -20.54
N SER A 307 14.94 -0.29 -20.21
CA SER A 307 16.14 -0.48 -21.03
C SER A 307 15.80 -0.95 -22.44
N LYS A 308 14.81 -1.83 -22.64
CA LYS A 308 14.39 -2.28 -23.98
C LYS A 308 13.62 -1.22 -24.77
N ILE A 309 12.87 -0.35 -24.11
CA ILE A 309 12.16 0.77 -24.76
C ILE A 309 13.17 1.78 -25.30
N THR A 310 14.25 2.04 -24.53
CA THR A 310 15.30 3.01 -24.89
C THR A 310 16.44 2.39 -25.72
N SER A 311 16.57 1.06 -25.76
CA SER A 311 17.61 0.37 -26.55
C SER A 311 17.19 0.23 -28.01
N CYS A 312 17.98 0.82 -28.90
CA CYS A 312 17.78 0.83 -30.34
C CYS A 312 19.09 0.66 -31.10
N ASP A 313 18.99 0.12 -32.32
CA ASP A 313 19.99 0.34 -33.37
C ASP A 313 19.86 1.80 -33.87
N ASN A 314 21.00 2.50 -34.07
CA ASN A 314 21.12 3.96 -34.23
C ASN A 314 19.99 4.65 -35.06
N TYR A 315 19.49 4.04 -36.12
CA TYR A 315 18.52 4.67 -37.03
C TYR A 315 17.06 4.72 -36.51
N SER A 316 16.68 3.84 -35.58
CA SER A 316 15.27 3.65 -35.17
C SER A 316 14.82 4.51 -33.99
N CYS A 317 15.75 4.91 -33.12
CA CYS A 317 15.46 5.81 -31.99
C CYS A 317 15.69 7.29 -32.31
N GLU A 318 16.47 7.65 -33.35
CA GLU A 318 16.67 9.06 -33.73
C GLU A 318 15.36 9.75 -34.14
N LEU A 319 14.39 9.00 -34.68
CA LEU A 319 13.13 9.54 -35.20
C LEU A 319 12.12 9.87 -34.08
N CYS A 320 11.78 8.88 -33.23
CA CYS A 320 10.74 9.03 -32.20
C CYS A 320 11.29 9.05 -30.76
N GLY A 321 12.59 8.82 -30.54
CA GLY A 321 13.23 8.76 -29.22
C GLY A 321 13.06 7.44 -28.45
N TYR A 322 12.40 6.43 -29.04
CA TYR A 322 12.20 5.09 -28.49
C TYR A 322 12.03 4.05 -29.60
N ASN A 323 12.07 2.76 -29.26
CA ASN A 323 11.95 1.67 -30.23
C ASN A 323 10.50 1.48 -30.72
N GLN A 324 10.08 2.32 -31.66
CA GLN A 324 8.71 2.35 -32.17
C GLN A 324 8.32 1.10 -32.99
N LYS A 325 9.30 0.46 -33.65
CA LYS A 325 9.06 -0.74 -34.46
C LYS A 325 8.60 -1.93 -33.63
N LEU A 326 9.12 -2.05 -32.40
CA LEU A 326 8.76 -3.12 -31.47
C LEU A 326 7.64 -2.71 -30.51
N TYR A 327 7.60 -1.42 -30.13
CA TYR A 327 6.64 -0.89 -29.16
C TYR A 327 6.01 0.41 -29.67
N PRO A 328 5.03 0.35 -30.60
CA PRO A 328 4.37 1.56 -31.12
C PRO A 328 3.57 2.31 -30.04
N CYS A 329 3.08 1.60 -29.01
CA CYS A 329 2.44 2.15 -27.82
C CYS A 329 3.03 1.48 -26.57
N TRP A 330 4.21 1.93 -26.14
CA TRP A 330 4.93 1.27 -25.06
C TRP A 330 4.21 1.40 -23.70
N GLU A 331 3.48 2.49 -23.46
CA GLU A 331 2.73 2.74 -22.22
C GLU A 331 1.62 1.69 -22.02
N THR A 332 0.85 1.39 -23.07
CA THR A 332 -0.16 0.32 -23.02
C THR A 332 0.49 -1.03 -22.77
N GLN A 333 1.65 -1.31 -23.38
CA GLN A 333 2.38 -2.56 -23.15
C GLN A 333 2.82 -2.71 -21.69
N VAL A 334 3.29 -1.63 -21.05
CA VAL A 334 3.62 -1.63 -19.62
C VAL A 334 2.36 -1.86 -18.78
N GLY A 335 1.24 -1.23 -19.15
CA GLY A 335 -0.07 -1.46 -18.54
C GLY A 335 -0.51 -2.92 -18.61
N GLN A 336 -0.36 -3.56 -19.77
CA GLN A 336 -0.67 -4.98 -19.98
C GLN A 336 0.19 -5.89 -19.10
N GLU A 337 1.49 -5.61 -18.97
CA GLU A 337 2.37 -6.39 -18.08
C GLU A 337 1.99 -6.21 -16.59
N MET A 338 1.63 -5.01 -16.15
CA MET A 338 1.17 -4.77 -14.77
C MET A 338 -0.18 -5.44 -14.49
N TYR A 339 -1.12 -5.38 -15.45
CA TYR A 339 -2.40 -6.09 -15.39
C TYR A 339 -2.19 -7.60 -15.28
N LYS A 340 -1.37 -8.16 -16.18
CA LYS A 340 -1.02 -9.58 -16.22
C LYS A 340 -0.45 -10.04 -14.87
N LEU A 341 0.50 -9.30 -14.30
CA LEU A 341 1.04 -9.63 -12.98
C LEU A 341 -0.02 -9.57 -11.87
N MET A 342 -0.91 -8.58 -11.90
CA MET A 342 -1.98 -8.46 -10.91
C MET A 342 -2.91 -9.69 -10.93
N ILE A 343 -3.31 -10.13 -12.13
CA ILE A 343 -4.19 -11.28 -12.35
C ILE A 343 -3.48 -12.60 -12.03
N PHE A 344 -2.25 -12.81 -12.50
CA PHE A 344 -1.52 -14.04 -12.21
C PHE A 344 -1.15 -14.16 -10.73
N ASP A 345 -0.78 -13.07 -10.06
CA ASP A 345 -0.59 -13.08 -8.60
C ASP A 345 -1.89 -13.49 -7.88
N PHE A 346 -3.04 -12.99 -8.33
CA PHE A 346 -4.34 -13.42 -7.79
C PHE A 346 -4.60 -14.92 -8.01
N ILE A 347 -4.40 -15.41 -9.24
CA ILE A 347 -4.58 -16.83 -9.57
C ILE A 347 -3.62 -17.71 -8.77
N ILE A 348 -2.36 -17.31 -8.61
CA ILE A 348 -1.36 -18.06 -7.84
C ILE A 348 -1.76 -18.12 -6.37
N ILE A 349 -2.19 -17.00 -5.77
CA ILE A 349 -2.64 -16.98 -4.37
C ILE A 349 -3.83 -17.94 -4.19
N LEU A 350 -4.82 -17.90 -5.10
CA LEU A 350 -5.95 -18.82 -5.07
C LEU A 350 -5.52 -20.28 -5.24
N ALA A 351 -4.66 -20.56 -6.23
CA ALA A 351 -4.20 -21.90 -6.54
C ALA A 351 -3.38 -22.51 -5.39
N VAL A 352 -2.49 -21.74 -4.78
CA VAL A 352 -1.74 -22.18 -3.59
C VAL A 352 -2.71 -22.47 -2.44
N THR A 353 -3.69 -21.61 -2.17
CA THR A 353 -4.65 -21.87 -1.09
C THR A 353 -5.55 -23.09 -1.35
N LEU A 354 -5.98 -23.31 -2.60
CA LEU A 354 -6.87 -24.42 -2.94
C LEU A 354 -6.15 -25.75 -3.17
N PHE A 355 -5.00 -25.76 -3.84
CA PHE A 355 -4.30 -26.98 -4.26
C PHE A 355 -3.08 -27.33 -3.41
N VAL A 356 -2.57 -26.41 -2.59
CA VAL A 356 -1.44 -26.68 -1.70
C VAL A 356 -1.91 -26.68 -0.24
N ASP A 357 -2.49 -25.59 0.23
CA ASP A 357 -2.83 -25.43 1.66
C ASP A 357 -3.94 -26.42 2.09
N PHE A 358 -5.03 -26.50 1.33
CA PHE A 358 -6.16 -27.38 1.66
C PHE A 358 -5.80 -28.88 1.58
N PRO A 359 -5.16 -29.39 0.51
CA PRO A 359 -4.76 -30.79 0.45
C PRO A 359 -3.68 -31.14 1.48
N ARG A 360 -2.76 -30.22 1.80
CA ARG A 360 -1.79 -30.43 2.88
C ARG A 360 -2.48 -30.69 4.22
N LYS A 361 -3.53 -29.95 4.53
CA LYS A 361 -4.34 -30.21 5.75
C LYS A 361 -4.97 -31.59 5.71
N LEU A 362 -5.55 -31.98 4.57
CA LEU A 362 -6.18 -33.29 4.40
C LEU A 362 -5.16 -34.42 4.59
N LEU A 363 -4.00 -34.33 3.93
CA LEU A 363 -2.93 -35.32 4.01
C LEU A 363 -2.39 -35.48 5.44
N VAL A 364 -2.16 -34.38 6.17
CA VAL A 364 -1.67 -34.45 7.55
C VAL A 364 -2.72 -35.05 8.49
N THR A 365 -4.01 -34.85 8.22
CA THR A 365 -5.11 -35.34 9.08
C THR A 365 -5.40 -36.82 8.83
N TYR A 366 -5.42 -37.27 7.58
CA TYR A 366 -5.82 -38.64 7.20
C TYR A 366 -4.62 -39.60 7.03
N CYS A 367 -3.46 -39.12 6.59
CA CYS A 367 -2.26 -39.94 6.35
C CYS A 367 -1.19 -39.74 7.43
N SER A 368 -1.57 -39.89 8.71
CA SER A 368 -0.64 -39.72 9.85
C SER A 368 0.40 -40.85 9.98
N SER A 369 0.30 -41.93 9.19
CA SER A 369 1.18 -43.10 9.28
C SER A 369 2.56 -42.89 8.64
N TRP A 370 2.75 -41.83 7.83
CA TRP A 370 4.02 -41.57 7.14
C TRP A 370 4.81 -40.46 7.85
N LYS A 371 5.97 -40.80 8.42
CA LYS A 371 6.86 -39.84 9.14
C LYS A 371 7.22 -38.59 8.33
N LEU A 372 7.33 -38.71 6.99
CA LEU A 372 7.60 -37.57 6.10
C LEU A 372 6.45 -36.53 6.12
N ILE A 373 5.19 -36.99 6.10
CA ILE A 373 4.00 -36.11 6.13
C ILE A 373 3.86 -35.45 7.51
N GLN A 374 4.22 -36.18 8.56
CA GLN A 374 4.22 -35.67 9.94
C GLN A 374 5.33 -34.61 10.17
N CYS A 375 6.49 -34.77 9.52
CA CYS A 375 7.57 -33.78 9.51
C CYS A 375 7.17 -32.51 8.73
N TRP A 376 6.43 -32.67 7.63
CA TRP A 376 5.90 -31.56 6.85
C TRP A 376 4.88 -30.71 7.65
N GLY A 377 4.08 -31.33 8.51
CA GLY A 377 3.22 -30.65 9.47
C GLY A 377 2.09 -29.80 8.84
N GLN A 378 1.19 -29.28 9.68
CA GLN A 378 0.13 -28.37 9.25
C GLN A 378 0.69 -26.98 8.92
N GLN A 379 0.10 -26.29 7.95
CA GLN A 379 0.50 -24.94 7.58
C GLN A 379 0.21 -23.94 8.71
N GLU A 380 1.22 -23.15 9.07
CA GLU A 380 1.08 -22.00 9.98
C GLU A 380 0.76 -20.73 9.18
N PHE A 381 -0.05 -19.84 9.77
CA PHE A 381 -0.33 -18.54 9.15
C PHE A 381 0.87 -17.59 9.36
N ALA A 382 1.83 -17.64 8.42
CA ALA A 382 2.99 -16.76 8.41
C ALA A 382 2.57 -15.32 8.04
N ILE A 383 2.50 -14.45 9.04
CA ILE A 383 2.08 -13.06 8.84
C ILE A 383 3.02 -12.29 7.88
N PRO A 384 4.37 -12.37 8.01
CA PRO A 384 5.28 -11.62 7.14
C PRO A 384 5.11 -11.95 5.65
N ASP A 385 4.95 -13.22 5.30
CA ASP A 385 4.82 -13.67 3.90
C ASP A 385 3.52 -13.17 3.28
N ASN A 386 2.41 -13.28 4.02
CA ASN A 386 1.12 -12.78 3.58
C ASN A 386 1.11 -11.25 3.47
N VAL A 387 1.81 -10.54 4.37
CA VAL A 387 1.96 -9.08 4.30
C VAL A 387 2.80 -8.67 3.10
N LEU A 388 3.90 -9.38 2.81
CA LEU A 388 4.74 -9.08 1.67
C LEU A 388 3.99 -9.26 0.35
N GLY A 389 3.16 -10.31 0.23
CA GLY A 389 2.31 -10.54 -0.94
C GLY A 389 1.30 -9.41 -1.19
N ILE A 390 0.62 -8.91 -0.15
CA ILE A 390 -0.33 -7.80 -0.31
C ILE A 390 0.38 -6.46 -0.59
N VAL A 391 1.59 -6.23 -0.05
CA VAL A 391 2.41 -5.05 -0.37
C VAL A 391 2.92 -5.11 -1.81
N TYR A 392 3.30 -6.29 -2.29
CA TYR A 392 3.66 -6.52 -3.69
C TYR A 392 2.49 -6.16 -4.63
N GLY A 393 1.29 -6.68 -4.35
CA GLY A 393 0.07 -6.33 -5.10
C GLY A 393 -0.25 -4.83 -5.07
N GLN A 394 -0.06 -4.16 -3.93
CA GLN A 394 -0.27 -2.71 -3.83
C GLN A 394 0.76 -1.92 -4.65
N THR A 395 2.01 -2.37 -4.69
CA THR A 395 3.08 -1.74 -5.46
C THR A 395 2.79 -1.81 -6.96
N ILE A 396 2.31 -2.97 -7.45
CA ILE A 396 1.82 -3.12 -8.83
C ILE A 396 0.66 -2.17 -9.09
N CYS A 397 -0.28 -2.03 -8.15
CA CYS A 397 -1.41 -1.13 -8.31
C CYS A 397 -0.95 0.34 -8.49
N TRP A 398 0.02 0.81 -7.71
CA TRP A 398 0.51 2.18 -7.82
C TRP A 398 1.23 2.46 -9.14
N ILE A 399 2.09 1.54 -9.59
CA ILE A 399 2.80 1.65 -10.87
C ILE A 399 1.82 1.54 -12.03
N GLY A 400 0.96 0.53 -11.98
CA GLY A 400 0.04 0.21 -13.06
C GLY A 400 -1.14 1.19 -13.17
N ALA A 401 -1.53 1.92 -12.12
CA ALA A 401 -2.65 2.88 -12.19
C ALA A 401 -2.43 3.99 -13.23
N PHE A 402 -1.18 4.40 -13.48
CA PHE A 402 -0.86 5.38 -14.53
C PHE A 402 -0.96 4.79 -15.94
N PHE A 403 -0.64 3.51 -16.14
CA PHE A 403 -0.68 2.86 -17.46
C PHE A 403 -2.01 2.13 -17.74
N SER A 404 -2.74 1.79 -16.68
CA SER A 404 -4.01 1.08 -16.67
C SER A 404 -4.94 1.70 -15.61
N PRO A 405 -5.71 2.75 -15.95
CA PRO A 405 -6.55 3.50 -15.00
C PRO A 405 -7.58 2.69 -14.22
N LEU A 406 -8.04 1.56 -14.76
CA LEU A 406 -8.99 0.66 -14.08
C LEU A 406 -8.33 -0.39 -13.18
N LEU A 407 -6.99 -0.48 -13.15
CA LEU A 407 -6.27 -1.44 -12.31
C LEU A 407 -6.60 -1.32 -10.81
N PRO A 408 -6.81 -0.11 -10.22
CA PRO A 408 -7.22 0.02 -8.83
C PRO A 408 -8.59 -0.60 -8.51
N ALA A 409 -9.53 -0.63 -9.47
CA ALA A 409 -10.80 -1.33 -9.30
C ALA A 409 -10.59 -2.85 -9.23
N ILE A 410 -9.73 -3.38 -10.10
CA ILE A 410 -9.34 -4.80 -10.10
C ILE A 410 -8.61 -5.16 -8.81
N ALA A 411 -7.68 -4.31 -8.35
CA ALA A 411 -6.97 -4.49 -7.09
C ALA A 411 -7.92 -4.47 -5.89
N THR A 412 -8.93 -3.60 -5.90
CA THR A 412 -9.99 -3.56 -4.87
C THR A 412 -10.75 -4.88 -4.83
N LEU A 413 -11.22 -5.37 -5.98
CA LEU A 413 -11.92 -6.65 -6.08
C LEU A 413 -11.05 -7.82 -5.64
N LYS A 414 -9.79 -7.86 -6.11
CA LYS A 414 -8.79 -8.85 -5.71
C LYS A 414 -8.61 -8.89 -4.20
N PHE A 415 -8.39 -7.74 -3.54
CA PHE A 415 -8.18 -7.71 -2.09
C PHE A 415 -9.43 -8.06 -1.28
N ILE A 416 -10.63 -7.77 -1.80
CA ILE A 416 -11.89 -8.27 -1.23
C ILE A 416 -11.94 -9.79 -1.28
N ILE A 417 -11.62 -10.41 -2.43
CA ILE A 417 -11.63 -11.87 -2.54
C ILE A 417 -10.53 -12.49 -1.67
N ILE A 418 -9.33 -11.92 -1.66
CA ILE A 418 -8.22 -12.39 -0.82
C ILE A 418 -8.60 -12.31 0.67
N PHE A 419 -9.36 -11.30 1.10
CA PHE A 419 -9.84 -11.21 2.47
C PHE A 419 -10.62 -12.47 2.86
N TYR A 420 -11.64 -12.83 2.09
CA TYR A 420 -12.47 -14.00 2.36
C TYR A 420 -11.71 -15.31 2.20
N VAL A 421 -10.85 -15.44 1.19
CA VAL A 421 -10.05 -16.65 0.96
C VAL A 421 -9.09 -16.88 2.12
N LYS A 422 -8.40 -15.84 2.59
CA LYS A 422 -7.46 -15.95 3.71
C LYS A 422 -8.17 -16.12 5.05
N GLU A 423 -9.33 -15.50 5.24
CA GLU A 423 -10.18 -15.76 6.40
C GLU A 423 -10.62 -17.23 6.45
N MET A 424 -11.12 -17.77 5.34
CA MET A 424 -11.54 -19.17 5.24
C MET A 424 -10.36 -20.13 5.46
N SER A 425 -9.22 -19.84 4.84
CA SER A 425 -7.98 -20.61 5.04
C SER A 425 -7.52 -20.58 6.50
N LEU A 426 -7.62 -19.43 7.18
CA LEU A 426 -7.24 -19.31 8.58
C LEU A 426 -8.17 -20.13 9.49
N LEU A 427 -9.49 -20.01 9.27
CA LEU A 427 -10.50 -20.66 10.10
C LEU A 427 -10.52 -22.19 9.92
N HIS A 428 -10.27 -22.66 8.69
CA HIS A 428 -10.46 -24.07 8.35
C HIS A 428 -9.16 -24.81 8.10
N THR A 429 -8.06 -24.17 7.71
CA THR A 429 -6.86 -24.88 7.22
C THR A 429 -5.65 -24.69 8.13
N CYS A 430 -5.45 -23.50 8.68
CA CYS A 430 -4.25 -23.16 9.43
C CYS A 430 -4.28 -23.63 10.90
N ARG A 431 -3.12 -24.05 11.41
CA ARG A 431 -2.91 -24.21 12.87
C ARG A 431 -2.57 -22.85 13.49
N PRO A 432 -3.05 -22.52 14.69
CA PRO A 432 -2.60 -21.33 15.41
C PRO A 432 -1.10 -21.40 15.67
N SER A 433 -0.38 -20.30 15.36
CA SER A 433 1.07 -20.18 15.60
C SER A 433 1.40 -20.44 17.08
N PRO A 434 2.38 -21.30 17.39
CA PRO A 434 2.85 -21.49 18.77
C PRO A 434 3.59 -20.26 19.30
N ARG A 435 4.14 -19.43 18.40
CA ARG A 435 4.85 -18.19 18.74
C ARG A 435 3.91 -17.00 18.60
N GLN A 436 3.56 -16.39 19.72
CA GLN A 436 2.56 -15.34 19.76
C GLN A 436 3.20 -13.99 19.42
N PHE A 437 2.95 -13.46 18.22
CA PHE A 437 3.42 -12.13 17.82
C PHE A 437 2.41 -11.05 18.25
N ARG A 438 2.91 -10.02 18.92
CA ARG A 438 2.10 -8.91 19.45
C ARG A 438 1.76 -7.89 18.35
N ALA A 439 0.48 -7.52 18.24
CA ALA A 439 -0.04 -6.61 17.21
C ALA A 439 0.58 -5.20 17.14
N SER A 440 1.02 -4.65 18.26
CA SER A 440 1.40 -3.23 18.36
C SER A 440 2.67 -2.89 17.59
N ASN A 441 3.66 -3.80 17.54
CA ASN A 441 4.86 -3.61 16.71
C ASN A 441 4.60 -3.96 15.24
N SER A 442 3.70 -4.92 14.99
CA SER A 442 3.42 -5.41 13.64
C SER A 442 2.71 -4.37 12.75
N ASN A 443 1.77 -3.58 13.30
CA ASN A 443 1.06 -2.55 12.52
C ASN A 443 1.99 -1.45 11.99
N PHE A 444 2.92 -0.98 12.82
CA PHE A 444 3.93 -0.01 12.41
C PHE A 444 4.85 -0.62 11.34
N PHE A 445 5.31 -1.85 11.55
CA PHE A 445 6.15 -2.55 10.59
C PHE A 445 5.47 -2.74 9.22
N PHE A 446 4.18 -3.12 9.18
CA PHE A 446 3.46 -3.29 7.91
C PHE A 446 3.34 -1.97 7.15
N LEU A 447 3.09 -0.86 7.85
CA LEU A 447 3.02 0.47 7.25
C LEU A 447 4.39 0.97 6.77
N LEU A 448 5.47 0.61 7.45
CA LEU A 448 6.83 0.89 7.02
C LEU A 448 7.18 0.14 5.72
N VAL A 449 6.89 -1.16 5.67
CA VAL A 449 7.11 -1.98 4.45
C VAL A 449 6.26 -1.45 3.29
N LEU A 450 5.02 -1.04 3.56
CA LEU A 450 4.15 -0.41 2.58
C LEU A 450 4.71 0.94 2.07
N LEU A 451 5.29 1.76 2.96
CA LEU A 451 5.94 3.02 2.59
C LEU A 451 7.16 2.78 1.68
N ILE A 452 7.96 1.75 1.95
CA ILE A 452 9.06 1.34 1.07
C ILE A 452 8.50 0.95 -0.31
N GLY A 453 7.42 0.16 -0.35
CA GLY A 453 6.73 -0.19 -1.60
C GLY A 453 6.26 1.05 -2.38
N LEU A 454 5.75 2.07 -1.69
CA LEU A 454 5.33 3.33 -2.33
C LEU A 454 6.52 4.08 -2.94
N CYS A 455 7.63 4.18 -2.22
CA CYS A 455 8.86 4.78 -2.76
C CYS A 455 9.36 4.03 -4.01
N LEU A 456 9.32 2.69 -3.97
CA LEU A 456 9.69 1.85 -5.11
C LEU A 456 8.74 2.00 -6.32
N ALA A 457 7.50 2.43 -6.10
CA ALA A 457 6.56 2.75 -7.19
C ALA A 457 6.78 4.16 -7.77
N ILE A 458 7.07 5.16 -6.92
CA ILE A 458 7.26 6.56 -7.34
C ILE A 458 8.50 6.73 -8.22
N ILE A 459 9.60 6.04 -7.91
CA ILE A 459 10.87 6.13 -8.66
C ILE A 459 10.68 5.80 -10.15
N PRO A 460 10.20 4.61 -10.54
CA PRO A 460 10.01 4.26 -11.94
C PRO A 460 8.97 5.14 -12.65
N LEU A 461 7.87 5.50 -11.96
CA LEU A 461 6.86 6.39 -12.52
C LEU A 461 7.45 7.76 -12.87
N THR A 462 8.17 8.38 -11.93
CA THR A 462 8.80 9.68 -12.15
C THR A 462 9.82 9.63 -13.29
N ILE A 463 10.64 8.57 -13.37
CA ILE A 463 11.58 8.39 -14.47
C ILE A 463 10.84 8.25 -15.80
N SER A 464 9.79 7.42 -15.86
CA SER A 464 9.00 7.21 -17.08
C SER A 464 8.34 8.50 -17.59
N MET A 465 7.81 9.33 -16.67
CA MET A 465 7.09 10.56 -17.03
C MET A 465 8.02 11.73 -17.41
N ALA A 466 9.25 11.76 -16.86
CA ALA A 466 10.18 12.87 -17.04
C ALA A 466 11.29 12.61 -18.07
N ARG A 467 11.69 11.35 -18.30
CA ARG A 467 12.84 11.02 -19.16
C ARG A 467 12.47 10.28 -20.44
N ILE A 468 11.43 9.44 -20.41
CA ILE A 468 11.05 8.63 -21.58
C ILE A 468 10.06 9.46 -22.44
N PRO A 469 10.29 9.57 -23.76
CA PRO A 469 9.37 10.27 -24.63
C PRO A 469 8.01 9.55 -24.71
N SER A 470 6.94 10.34 -24.71
CA SER A 470 5.57 9.82 -24.81
C SER A 470 5.30 9.25 -26.20
N SER A 471 4.59 8.13 -26.27
CA SER A 471 4.20 7.53 -27.57
C SER A 471 3.35 8.51 -28.37
N LYS A 472 3.68 8.66 -29.66
CA LYS A 472 2.94 9.52 -30.60
C LYS A 472 1.77 8.80 -31.26
N ALA A 473 1.75 7.47 -31.22
CA ALA A 473 0.71 6.65 -31.83
C ALA A 473 -0.54 6.48 -30.93
N CYS A 474 -0.44 6.69 -29.61
CA CYS A 474 -1.51 6.36 -28.68
C CYS A 474 -1.50 7.23 -27.39
N GLY A 475 -2.67 7.28 -26.73
CA GLY A 475 -2.82 7.85 -25.40
C GLY A 475 -2.95 9.38 -25.32
N PRO A 476 -3.01 9.95 -24.10
CA PRO A 476 -3.39 11.33 -23.88
C PRO A 476 -2.27 12.33 -24.13
N PHE A 477 -1.00 11.91 -24.11
CA PHE A 477 0.16 12.81 -24.18
C PHE A 477 0.81 12.88 -25.58
N THR A 478 0.10 12.50 -26.65
CA THR A 478 0.63 12.46 -28.03
C THR A 478 1.17 13.82 -28.51
N ASN A 479 0.53 14.91 -28.10
CA ASN A 479 0.93 16.29 -28.44
C ASN A 479 2.16 16.80 -27.68
N PHE A 480 2.73 16.00 -26.77
CA PHE A 480 3.84 16.37 -25.89
C PHE A 480 5.01 15.42 -26.08
N ASN A 481 6.24 15.90 -25.97
CA ASN A 481 7.41 15.02 -26.07
C ASN A 481 7.59 14.22 -24.78
N THR A 482 7.29 14.82 -23.63
CA THR A 482 7.24 14.11 -22.34
C THR A 482 5.93 14.41 -21.62
N THR A 483 5.48 13.47 -20.78
CA THR A 483 4.29 13.65 -19.94
C THR A 483 4.40 14.89 -19.05
N TRP A 484 5.60 15.23 -18.58
CA TRP A 484 5.82 16.39 -17.71
C TRP A 484 5.64 17.75 -18.41
N GLU A 485 5.76 17.80 -19.73
CA GLU A 485 5.69 19.03 -20.53
C GLU A 485 4.29 19.69 -20.51
N VAL A 486 3.25 18.93 -20.14
CA VAL A 486 1.88 19.46 -20.00
C VAL A 486 1.80 20.57 -18.96
N ILE A 487 2.55 20.47 -17.87
CA ILE A 487 2.50 21.46 -16.77
C ILE A 487 2.93 22.85 -17.26
N PRO A 488 4.16 23.07 -17.78
CA PRO A 488 4.59 24.40 -18.21
C PRO A 488 3.74 24.95 -19.36
N LYS A 489 3.29 24.10 -20.30
CA LYS A 489 2.43 24.54 -21.41
C LYS A 489 1.07 25.04 -20.90
N THR A 490 0.47 24.34 -19.94
CA THR A 490 -0.79 24.75 -19.32
C THR A 490 -0.61 26.03 -18.51
N VAL A 491 0.48 26.14 -17.72
CA VAL A 491 0.78 27.35 -16.95
C VAL A 491 0.94 28.58 -17.85
N GLY A 492 1.44 28.42 -19.08
CA GLY A 492 1.52 29.48 -20.08
C GLY A 492 0.17 29.97 -20.61
N THR A 493 -0.91 29.21 -20.44
CA THR A 493 -2.27 29.63 -20.84
C THR A 493 -3.01 30.42 -19.76
N PHE A 494 -2.47 30.46 -18.53
CA PHE A 494 -3.08 31.16 -17.42
C PHE A 494 -2.91 32.69 -17.54
N PRO A 495 -3.81 33.48 -16.90
CA PRO A 495 -3.65 34.93 -16.84
C PRO A 495 -2.32 35.32 -16.18
N SER A 496 -1.76 36.45 -16.60
CA SER A 496 -0.41 36.92 -16.23
C SER A 496 -0.12 36.92 -14.72
N SER A 497 -1.12 37.26 -13.89
CA SER A 497 -0.99 37.22 -12.43
C SER A 497 -0.74 35.80 -11.90
N LEU A 498 -1.46 34.80 -12.41
CA LEU A 498 -1.29 33.41 -11.97
C LEU A 498 0.03 32.82 -12.46
N GLN A 499 0.43 33.17 -13.69
CA GLN A 499 1.70 32.75 -14.26
C GLN A 499 2.89 33.27 -13.44
N SER A 500 2.88 34.55 -13.04
CA SER A 500 3.95 35.12 -12.19
C SER A 500 4.05 34.44 -10.82
N LEU A 501 2.91 34.02 -10.25
CA LEU A 501 2.87 33.32 -8.96
C LEU A 501 3.45 31.90 -9.07
N VAL A 502 3.08 31.16 -10.12
CA VAL A 502 3.58 29.79 -10.34
C VAL A 502 5.09 29.79 -10.63
N HIS A 503 5.58 30.72 -11.46
CA HIS A 503 7.02 30.86 -11.70
C HIS A 503 7.77 31.31 -10.45
N GLY A 504 7.17 32.16 -9.62
CA GLY A 504 7.72 32.55 -8.31
C GLY A 504 7.89 31.34 -7.38
N ILE A 505 6.87 30.49 -7.25
CA ILE A 505 6.92 29.27 -6.40
C ILE A 505 7.92 28.24 -6.94
N THR A 506 8.03 28.12 -8.26
CA THR A 506 8.93 27.14 -8.91
C THR A 506 10.37 27.64 -9.01
N SER A 507 10.62 28.91 -8.68
CA SER A 507 11.96 29.49 -8.71
C SER A 507 12.87 28.88 -7.64
N GLU A 508 14.14 28.67 -8.00
CA GLU A 508 15.20 28.29 -7.06
C GLU A 508 15.31 29.28 -5.89
N ALA A 509 14.99 30.56 -6.13
CA ALA A 509 15.00 31.61 -5.11
C ALA A 509 13.90 31.42 -4.04
N PHE A 510 12.80 30.75 -4.35
CA PHE A 510 11.75 30.42 -3.39
C PHE A 510 12.03 29.11 -2.64
N ALA A 511 12.73 28.16 -3.29
CA ALA A 511 13.06 26.88 -2.69
C ALA A 511 13.92 27.03 -1.42
N VAL A 512 14.98 27.85 -1.47
CA VAL A 512 15.89 28.06 -0.33
C VAL A 512 15.18 28.55 0.94
N PRO A 513 14.42 29.67 0.95
CA PRO A 513 13.71 30.11 2.14
C PRO A 513 12.60 29.14 2.56
N PHE A 514 11.95 28.45 1.63
CA PHE A 514 10.97 27.41 1.94
C PHE A 514 11.59 26.23 2.70
N PHE A 515 12.75 25.74 2.25
CA PHE A 515 13.50 24.70 2.96
C PHE A 515 13.95 25.18 4.35
N MET A 516 14.41 26.43 4.47
CA MET A 516 14.79 27.00 5.78
C MET A 516 13.60 27.05 6.74
N ILE A 517 12.42 27.48 6.27
CA ILE A 517 11.18 27.49 7.08
C ILE A 517 10.80 26.07 7.50
N ILE A 518 10.86 25.09 6.59
CA ILE A 518 10.60 23.67 6.92
C ILE A 518 11.58 23.18 7.98
N CYS A 519 12.87 23.47 7.85
CA CYS A 519 13.89 23.09 8.84
C CYS A 519 13.62 23.72 10.22
N LEU A 520 13.23 25.00 10.26
CA LEU A 520 12.85 25.68 11.49
C LEU A 520 11.59 25.07 12.13
N ILE A 521 10.58 24.76 11.33
CA ILE A 521 9.35 24.08 11.79
C ILE A 521 9.70 22.70 12.35
N MET A 522 10.53 21.94 11.65
CA MET A 522 10.99 20.62 12.10
C MET A 522 11.76 20.73 13.41
N PHE A 523 12.69 21.68 13.54
CA PHE A 523 13.44 21.92 14.77
C PHE A 523 12.52 22.33 15.92
N TYR A 524 11.53 23.19 15.66
CA TYR A 524 10.51 23.56 16.63
C TYR A 524 9.73 22.33 17.12
N PHE A 525 9.29 21.44 16.22
CA PHE A 525 8.60 20.20 16.61
C PHE A 525 9.49 19.25 17.41
N ILE A 526 10.78 19.14 17.07
CA ILE A 526 11.74 18.33 17.84
C ILE A 526 11.92 18.92 19.25
N ALA A 527 12.10 20.23 19.37
CA ALA A 527 12.22 20.92 20.66
C ALA A 527 10.94 20.78 21.49
N LEU A 528 9.76 20.90 20.86
CA LEU A 528 8.46 20.72 21.49
C LEU A 528 8.25 19.28 21.98
N ALA A 529 8.63 18.28 21.18
CA ALA A 529 8.59 16.88 21.59
C ALA A 529 9.52 16.63 22.79
N GLY A 530 10.72 17.23 22.80
CA GLY A 530 11.65 17.18 23.92
C GLY A 530 11.13 17.85 25.19
N ALA A 531 10.41 18.96 25.08
CA ALA A 531 9.77 19.64 26.22
C ALA A 531 8.60 18.82 26.78
N HIS A 532 7.73 18.29 25.92
CA HIS A 532 6.64 17.41 26.34
C HIS A 532 7.16 16.15 27.03
N LYS A 533 8.27 15.57 26.56
CA LYS A 533 8.91 14.44 27.23
C LYS A 533 9.31 14.80 28.66
N ARG A 534 9.98 15.94 28.88
CA ARG A 534 10.34 16.40 30.23
C ARG A 534 9.13 16.59 31.15
N VAL A 535 8.04 17.17 30.64
CA VAL A 535 6.80 17.34 31.41
C VAL A 535 6.20 15.98 31.80
N VAL A 536 6.20 15.02 30.88
CA VAL A 536 5.74 13.65 31.16
C VAL A 536 6.61 12.98 32.22
N ASP A 537 7.94 13.13 32.14
CA ASP A 537 8.87 12.57 33.13
C ASP A 537 8.63 13.17 34.53
N GLN A 538 8.43 14.49 34.62
CA GLN A 538 8.08 15.17 35.87
C GLN A 538 6.73 14.70 36.45
N LEU A 539 5.69 14.60 35.62
CA LEU A 539 4.38 14.11 36.05
C LEU A 539 4.46 12.66 36.56
N ARG A 540 5.31 11.83 35.94
CA ARG A 540 5.56 10.46 36.39
C ARG A 540 6.26 10.40 37.74
N GLU A 541 7.27 11.25 37.97
CA GLU A 541 7.91 11.36 39.28
C GLU A 541 6.91 11.75 40.35
N GLN A 542 6.07 12.76 40.09
CA GLN A 542 4.99 13.17 41.00
C GLN A 542 4.02 12.02 41.30
N LEU A 543 3.56 11.30 40.28
CA LEU A 543 2.67 10.15 40.45
C LEU A 543 3.33 9.03 41.28
N SER A 544 4.64 8.83 41.10
CA SER A 544 5.40 7.83 41.87
C SER A 544 5.52 8.19 43.35
N LEU A 545 5.72 9.47 43.65
CA LEU A 545 5.78 10.00 45.02
C LEU A 545 4.43 9.90 45.70
N GLU A 546 3.35 10.34 45.03
CA GLU A 546 1.99 10.25 45.55
C GLU A 546 1.58 8.79 45.82
N SER A 547 2.01 7.86 44.97
CA SER A 547 1.81 6.42 45.16
C SER A 547 2.58 5.86 46.37
N ARG A 548 3.77 6.39 46.69
CA ARG A 548 4.51 6.01 47.91
C ARG A 548 3.83 6.56 49.15
N ASP A 549 3.39 7.81 49.15
CA ASP A 549 2.68 8.43 50.26
C ASP A 549 1.38 7.71 50.58
N LYS A 550 0.58 7.36 49.56
CA LYS A 550 -0.64 6.56 49.74
C LYS A 550 -0.35 5.20 50.39
N ARG A 551 0.72 4.50 49.96
CA ARG A 551 1.12 3.23 50.58
C ARG A 551 1.54 3.41 52.03
N TYR A 552 2.32 4.45 52.32
CA TYR A 552 2.72 4.78 53.69
C TYR A 552 1.51 5.06 54.58
N LEU A 553 0.55 5.86 54.10
CA LEU A 553 -0.70 6.16 54.83
C LEU A 553 -1.55 4.90 55.06
N ILE A 554 -1.70 4.04 54.06
CA ILE A 554 -2.42 2.75 54.20
C ILE A 554 -1.73 1.87 55.24
N GLN A 555 -0.40 1.80 55.25
CA GLN A 555 0.35 1.03 56.23
C GLN A 555 0.11 1.56 57.65
N LYS A 556 0.15 2.88 57.84
CA LYS A 556 -0.15 3.52 59.13
C LYS A 556 -1.59 3.29 59.60
N LEU A 557 -2.56 3.38 58.69
CA LEU A 557 -3.96 3.05 58.99
C LEU A 557 -4.12 1.57 59.39
N THR A 558 -3.42 0.66 58.72
CA THR A 558 -3.47 -0.78 59.01
C THR A 558 -2.84 -1.09 60.37
N GLU A 559 -1.71 -0.45 60.71
CA GLU A 559 -1.08 -0.53 62.04
C GLU A 559 -2.04 -0.03 63.13
N ALA A 560 -2.64 1.15 62.94
CA ALA A 560 -3.59 1.71 63.90
C ALA A 560 -4.84 0.84 64.08
N GLN A 561 -5.39 0.27 63.01
CA GLN A 561 -6.50 -0.69 63.10
C GLN A 561 -6.12 -1.95 63.85
N ARG A 562 -4.89 -2.45 63.65
CA ARG A 562 -4.38 -3.64 64.33
C ARG A 562 -4.18 -3.37 65.83
N ASP A 563 -3.67 -2.19 66.19
CA ASP A 563 -3.53 -1.75 67.59
C ASP A 563 -4.88 -1.58 68.29
N VAL A 564 -5.89 -1.02 67.62
CA VAL A 564 -7.26 -0.92 68.17
C VAL A 564 -7.86 -2.30 68.37
N ARG A 565 -7.66 -3.22 67.42
CA ARG A 565 -8.15 -4.60 67.54
C ARG A 565 -7.49 -5.34 68.71
N ASN A 566 -6.17 -5.20 68.87
CA ASN A 566 -5.42 -5.80 69.98
C ASN A 566 -5.77 -5.20 71.37
N ARG A 567 -6.44 -4.05 71.43
CA ARG A 567 -6.96 -3.47 72.68
C ARG A 567 -8.42 -3.87 72.96
N ALA A 568 -9.13 -4.38 71.96
CA ALA A 568 -10.52 -4.81 72.07
C ALA A 568 -10.67 -6.30 72.38
N ASP A 569 -9.67 -7.11 72.00
CA ASP A 569 -9.43 -8.47 72.49
C ASP A 569 -8.66 -8.43 73.83
#